data_AF-A0A9E1RV34-F1
#
_entry.id   AF-A0A9E1RV34-F1
#
_cell.length_a   1.000
_cell.length_b   1.000
_cell.length_c   1.000
_cell.angle_alpha   90.00
_cell.angle_beta   90.00
_cell.angle_gamma   90.00
#
_symmetry.space_group_name_H-M   'P 1'
#
loop_
_entity.id
_entity.type
_entity.pdbx_description
1 polymer ?
#
loop_
_entity_poly.entity_id
_entity_poly.type
_entity_poly.pdbx_seq_one_letter_code
_entity_poly.pdbx_strand_id
1 'polypeptide(L)'
;MTDSILKHVAEHAVAIEQNWHLIMERIQKLSDTDGQQFDFEAIVPQSRFSLSQTDVRVSTLTGFLGGFANVEGALLLPSVYVGALNNAVSSLHKIMEALRESLNGLTNSGDPYELNLGKFIVTDIDGNKVDFREHIKQIEDSSDKALEYYFLINSIISGENFDGFSAAALRLENTLRKARTGNQEIESMISSGTSKVDDLVSEIQSHFDEIIRISNTVKESSSEVERVKDDTGKKRETVNEHAANVNERRASVEEIASQAAELKIKVDAYENEFKIFNEMLSDRNKTYETGKEQLDNLIAELGSNRDFSSETVNDAKLALGWATASGLAKSFEDVSKELKWPLVGAQIIFYISIALFFASAVVAFIPGSFLNLPDFISNNGTEQANHTLSLIYSITIRAGILLPSIFLIAFANSRYRVLLRMKEQYVFKKTVASAIPGFKDHVADEEAGDHEKAIAAAAFERLIFNPQEEATRDLAGKPRGGLLSRWLTRIVQEAIKNSRIVD
;
A
#
# COMPACT_ATOMS: atom_id res chain seq x y z
N MET A 1 64.38 50.85 -124.31
CA MET A 1 64.45 51.37 -122.93
C MET A 1 63.04 51.53 -122.36
N THR A 2 62.13 52.19 -123.07
CA THR A 2 60.72 52.38 -122.68
C THR A 2 59.96 51.08 -122.37
N ASP A 3 60.06 50.05 -123.21
CA ASP A 3 59.39 48.74 -123.00
C ASP A 3 59.83 48.08 -121.68
N SER A 4 61.11 48.18 -121.33
CA SER A 4 61.64 47.65 -120.07
C SER A 4 61.08 48.38 -118.86
N ILE A 5 60.85 49.69 -118.98
CA ILE A 5 60.27 50.50 -117.90
C ILE A 5 58.78 50.15 -117.72
N LEU A 6 58.04 49.93 -118.81
CA LEU A 6 56.63 49.52 -118.74
C LEU A 6 56.44 48.12 -118.16
N LYS A 7 57.33 47.16 -118.47
CA LYS A 7 57.33 45.84 -117.82
C LYS A 7 57.59 45.94 -116.32
N HIS A 8 58.56 46.78 -115.93
CA HIS A 8 58.85 47.04 -114.52
C HIS A 8 57.67 47.70 -113.79
N VAL A 9 56.93 48.59 -114.46
CA VAL A 9 55.67 49.14 -113.94
C VAL A 9 54.63 48.04 -113.70
N ALA A 10 54.47 47.08 -114.61
CA ALA A 10 53.55 45.97 -114.44
C ALA A 10 53.97 45.02 -113.30
N GLU A 11 55.27 44.76 -113.13
CA GLU A 11 55.80 43.98 -112.00
C GLU A 11 55.50 44.66 -110.66
N HIS A 12 55.74 45.98 -110.57
CA HIS A 12 55.35 46.75 -109.39
C HIS A 12 53.84 46.72 -109.13
N ALA A 13 53.00 46.74 -110.17
CA ALA A 13 51.56 46.65 -110.02
C ALA A 13 51.12 45.35 -109.32
N VAL A 14 51.74 44.21 -109.67
CA VAL A 14 51.49 42.93 -109.00
C VAL A 14 51.90 42.98 -107.53
N ALA A 15 53.07 43.55 -107.23
CA ALA A 15 53.55 43.64 -105.86
C ALA A 15 52.73 44.62 -105.00
N ILE A 16 52.27 45.74 -105.58
CA ILE A 16 51.32 46.67 -104.98
C ILE A 16 50.03 45.94 -104.61
N GLU A 17 49.46 45.16 -105.53
CA GLU A 17 48.22 44.40 -105.28
C GLU A 17 48.38 43.39 -104.14
N GLN A 18 49.50 42.65 -104.14
CA GLN A 18 49.81 41.68 -103.07
C GLN A 18 49.99 42.36 -101.71
N ASN A 19 50.77 43.45 -101.66
CA ASN A 19 51.00 44.19 -100.43
C ASN A 19 49.71 44.79 -99.89
N TRP A 20 48.90 45.36 -100.77
CA TRP A 20 47.62 45.97 -100.39
C TRP A 20 46.63 44.93 -99.86
N HIS A 21 46.55 43.74 -100.48
CA HIS A 21 45.72 42.65 -99.97
C HIS A 21 46.11 42.24 -98.53
N LEU A 22 47.41 42.09 -98.27
CA LEU A 22 47.92 41.76 -96.94
C LEU A 22 47.67 42.87 -95.91
N ILE A 23 47.80 44.13 -96.33
CA ILE A 23 47.47 45.29 -95.50
C ILE A 23 45.99 45.24 -95.11
N MET A 24 45.08 45.05 -96.07
CA MET A 24 43.65 45.03 -95.82
C MET A 24 43.22 43.86 -94.94
N GLU A 25 43.76 42.66 -95.19
CA GLU A 25 43.53 41.50 -94.33
C GLU A 25 44.00 41.76 -92.90
N ARG A 26 45.16 42.40 -92.72
CA ARG A 26 45.68 42.72 -91.40
C ARG A 26 44.80 43.75 -90.69
N ILE A 27 44.38 44.82 -91.36
CA ILE A 27 43.51 45.85 -90.79
C ILE A 27 42.16 45.27 -90.37
N GLN A 28 41.57 44.37 -91.17
CA GLN A 28 40.30 43.69 -90.84
C GLN A 28 40.37 42.84 -89.57
N LYS A 29 41.56 42.32 -89.23
CA LYS A 29 41.77 41.53 -88.02
C LYS A 29 42.06 42.37 -86.79
N LEU A 30 42.21 43.69 -86.90
CA LEU A 30 42.42 44.57 -85.76
C LEU A 30 41.08 44.83 -85.07
N SER A 31 40.99 44.40 -83.80
CA SER A 31 39.87 44.72 -82.91
C SER A 31 40.38 45.28 -81.58
N ASP A 32 39.61 46.19 -80.99
CA ASP A 32 39.89 46.70 -79.65
C ASP A 32 39.45 45.72 -78.53
N THR A 33 39.61 46.13 -77.27
CA THR A 33 39.17 45.36 -76.08
C THR A 33 37.68 45.07 -76.07
N ASP A 34 36.89 45.92 -76.73
CA ASP A 34 35.44 45.85 -76.79
C ASP A 34 34.95 45.11 -78.05
N GLY A 35 35.89 44.61 -78.87
CA GLY A 35 35.60 43.93 -80.13
C GLY A 35 35.21 44.86 -81.28
N GLN A 36 35.39 46.18 -81.13
CA GLN A 36 35.13 47.15 -82.20
C GLN A 36 36.26 47.10 -83.23
N GLN A 37 35.91 47.34 -84.49
CA GLN A 37 36.83 47.33 -85.63
C GLN A 37 36.75 48.67 -86.37
N PHE A 38 37.72 48.95 -87.24
CA PHE A 38 37.63 50.10 -88.14
C PHE A 38 36.40 49.98 -89.04
N ASP A 39 35.68 51.09 -89.21
CA ASP A 39 34.65 51.21 -90.24
C ASP A 39 35.33 51.48 -91.59
N PHE A 40 35.27 50.51 -92.50
CA PHE A 40 35.90 50.59 -93.81
C PHE A 40 35.18 51.56 -94.75
N GLU A 41 33.93 51.92 -94.46
CA GLU A 41 33.13 52.88 -95.22
C GLU A 41 33.29 54.31 -94.72
N ALA A 42 33.80 54.51 -93.50
CA ALA A 42 34.11 55.83 -92.97
C ALA A 42 35.27 56.49 -93.72
N ILE A 43 35.16 57.79 -94.00
CA ILE A 43 36.22 58.58 -94.62
C ILE A 43 37.41 58.64 -93.65
N VAL A 44 38.59 58.25 -94.12
CA VAL A 44 39.82 58.32 -93.31
C VAL A 44 40.16 59.81 -93.12
N PRO A 45 40.40 60.29 -91.89
CA PRO A 45 40.75 61.69 -91.69
C PRO A 45 42.00 62.08 -92.48
N GLN A 46 41.95 63.22 -93.18
CA GLN A 46 42.98 63.72 -94.11
C GLN A 46 43.04 63.01 -95.48
N SER A 47 42.29 61.95 -95.70
CA SER A 47 42.04 61.31 -97.00
C SER A 47 40.76 61.88 -97.64
N ARG A 48 40.62 61.76 -98.96
CA ARG A 48 39.31 62.00 -99.63
C ARG A 48 38.46 60.73 -99.69
N PHE A 49 39.05 59.58 -99.40
CA PHE A 49 38.42 58.27 -99.55
C PHE A 49 38.36 57.49 -98.25
N SER A 50 37.35 56.62 -98.15
CA SER A 50 37.31 55.53 -97.15
C SER A 50 38.35 54.44 -97.47
N LEU A 51 38.57 53.51 -96.55
CA LEU A 51 39.44 52.36 -96.81
C LEU A 51 38.88 51.46 -97.92
N SER A 52 37.55 51.27 -97.97
CA SER A 52 36.86 50.53 -99.05
C SER A 52 37.06 51.19 -100.42
N GLN A 53 36.95 52.52 -100.49
CA GLN A 53 37.17 53.27 -101.72
C GLN A 53 38.64 53.27 -102.15
N THR A 54 39.56 53.35 -101.18
CA THR A 54 41.01 53.23 -101.43
C THR A 54 41.34 51.84 -101.99
N ASP A 55 40.72 50.79 -101.46
CA ASP A 55 40.88 49.41 -101.94
C ASP A 55 40.44 49.23 -103.39
N VAL A 56 39.23 49.70 -103.72
CA VAL A 56 38.75 49.70 -105.10
C VAL A 56 39.70 50.48 -106.01
N ARG A 57 40.19 51.64 -105.55
CA ARG A 57 41.11 52.48 -106.34
C ARG A 57 42.43 51.78 -106.61
N VAL A 58 43.07 51.21 -105.59
CA VAL A 58 44.34 50.47 -105.72
C VAL A 58 44.15 49.26 -106.64
N SER A 59 43.12 48.45 -106.42
CA SER A 59 42.83 47.27 -107.26
C SER A 59 42.55 47.63 -108.72
N THR A 60 41.89 48.77 -108.97
CA THR A 60 41.63 49.27 -110.32
C THR A 60 42.92 49.75 -110.98
N LEU A 61 43.72 50.54 -110.27
CA LEU A 61 45.01 51.03 -110.75
C LEU A 61 45.96 49.87 -111.06
N THR A 62 46.10 48.87 -110.19
CA THR A 62 46.98 47.72 -110.45
C THR A 62 46.49 46.90 -111.64
N GLY A 63 45.17 46.77 -111.82
CA GLY A 63 44.58 46.15 -113.01
C GLY A 63 44.95 46.90 -114.30
N PHE A 64 44.86 48.23 -114.28
CA PHE A 64 45.28 49.10 -115.38
C PHE A 64 46.77 48.97 -115.70
N LEU A 65 47.63 49.09 -114.69
CA LEU A 65 49.08 49.00 -114.85
C LEU A 65 49.55 47.62 -115.29
N GLY A 66 48.86 46.55 -114.85
CA GLY A 66 49.14 45.18 -115.28
C GLY A 66 48.99 44.99 -116.80
N GLY A 67 48.13 45.80 -117.45
CA GLY A 67 47.99 45.81 -118.91
C GLY A 67 49.28 46.15 -119.66
N PHE A 68 50.22 46.88 -119.05
CA PHE A 68 51.50 47.22 -119.67
C PHE A 68 52.44 46.02 -119.85
N ALA A 69 52.19 44.89 -119.19
CA ALA A 69 52.99 43.67 -119.37
C ALA A 69 53.02 43.17 -120.83
N ASN A 70 51.95 43.45 -121.57
CA ASN A 70 51.74 42.96 -122.93
C ASN A 70 51.97 44.03 -124.01
N VAL A 71 52.43 45.23 -123.65
CA VAL A 71 52.67 46.30 -124.63
C VAL A 71 53.99 46.06 -125.35
N GLU A 72 53.91 45.84 -126.67
CA GLU A 72 55.07 45.75 -127.57
C GLU A 72 55.17 47.02 -128.43
N GLY A 73 56.40 47.52 -128.66
CA GLY A 73 56.62 48.64 -129.57
C GLY A 73 56.39 50.02 -128.96
N ALA A 74 56.76 50.24 -127.69
CA ALA A 74 56.58 51.51 -126.98
C ALA A 74 57.55 52.63 -127.42
N LEU A 75 58.10 52.53 -128.64
CA LEU A 75 59.13 53.43 -129.18
C LEU A 75 58.61 54.87 -129.37
N LEU A 76 57.29 55.05 -129.51
CA LEU A 76 56.65 56.34 -129.74
C LEU A 76 56.22 57.04 -128.44
N LEU A 77 56.37 56.41 -127.27
CA LEU A 77 55.96 57.04 -126.02
C LEU A 77 57.00 58.06 -125.57
N PRO A 78 56.58 59.30 -125.21
CA PRO A 78 57.48 60.26 -124.59
C PRO A 78 58.09 59.67 -123.32
N SER A 79 59.42 59.55 -123.30
CA SER A 79 60.17 58.98 -122.17
C SER A 79 59.91 59.73 -120.86
N VAL A 80 59.54 61.02 -120.95
CA VAL A 80 59.13 61.85 -119.82
C VAL A 80 57.92 61.26 -119.09
N TYR A 81 56.87 60.85 -119.82
CA TYR A 81 55.67 60.30 -119.20
C TYR A 81 55.89 58.89 -118.65
N VAL A 82 56.62 58.05 -119.38
CA VAL A 82 56.93 56.68 -118.93
C VAL A 82 57.84 56.68 -117.71
N GLY A 83 58.84 57.58 -117.68
CA GLY A 83 59.67 57.78 -116.49
C GLY A 83 58.87 58.30 -115.29
N ALA A 84 57.97 59.26 -115.52
CA ALA A 84 57.12 59.81 -114.47
C ALA A 84 56.13 58.76 -113.90
N LEU A 85 55.52 57.94 -114.76
CA LEU A 85 54.68 56.83 -114.34
C LEU A 85 55.46 55.83 -113.49
N ASN A 86 56.64 55.40 -113.96
CA ASN A 86 57.46 54.46 -113.20
C ASN A 86 57.86 55.01 -111.82
N ASN A 87 58.17 56.30 -111.73
CA ASN A 87 58.46 56.95 -110.46
C ASN A 87 57.23 56.98 -109.54
N ALA A 88 56.05 57.30 -110.06
CA ALA A 88 54.80 57.31 -109.29
C ALA A 88 54.42 55.91 -108.77
N VAL A 89 54.56 54.89 -109.61
CA VAL A 89 54.27 53.49 -109.25
C VAL A 89 55.30 52.95 -108.26
N SER A 90 56.59 53.24 -108.47
CA SER A 90 57.65 52.87 -107.51
C SER A 90 57.45 53.55 -106.15
N SER A 91 56.99 54.81 -106.14
CA SER A 91 56.64 55.52 -104.91
C SER A 91 55.47 54.85 -104.19
N LEU A 92 54.41 54.51 -104.92
CA LEU A 92 53.24 53.82 -104.37
C LEU A 92 53.61 52.47 -103.75
N HIS A 93 54.43 51.68 -104.45
CA HIS A 93 54.97 50.42 -103.94
C HIS A 93 55.71 50.62 -102.61
N LYS A 94 56.63 51.59 -102.54
CA LYS A 94 57.39 51.87 -101.30
C LYS A 94 56.51 52.31 -100.14
N ILE A 95 55.49 53.12 -100.40
CA ILE A 95 54.53 53.55 -99.38
C ILE A 95 53.76 52.34 -98.84
N MET A 96 53.34 51.41 -99.71
CA MET A 96 52.67 50.18 -99.29
C MET A 96 53.59 49.23 -98.52
N GLU A 97 54.85 49.09 -98.92
CA GLU A 97 55.83 48.32 -98.13
C GLU A 97 56.02 48.93 -96.74
N ALA A 98 56.21 50.25 -96.64
CA ALA A 98 56.36 50.94 -95.37
C ALA A 98 55.13 50.78 -94.47
N LEU A 99 53.92 50.87 -95.03
CA LEU A 99 52.69 50.63 -94.28
C LEU A 99 52.59 49.16 -93.82
N ARG A 100 52.92 48.21 -94.70
CA ARG A 100 52.92 46.78 -94.37
C ARG A 100 53.93 46.45 -93.28
N GLU A 101 55.13 47.00 -93.36
CA GLU A 101 56.17 46.86 -92.33
C GLU A 101 55.73 47.46 -91.00
N SER A 102 55.12 48.65 -91.03
CA SER A 102 54.54 49.28 -89.83
C SER A 102 53.46 48.39 -89.19
N LEU A 103 52.59 47.80 -90.01
CA LEU A 103 51.55 46.86 -89.57
C LEU A 103 52.10 45.53 -89.02
N ASN A 104 53.19 45.02 -89.62
CA ASN A 104 53.87 43.82 -89.14
C ASN A 104 54.70 44.07 -87.88
N GLY A 105 55.10 45.33 -87.65
CA GLY A 105 55.77 45.78 -86.43
C GLY A 105 54.85 45.82 -85.22
N LEU A 106 53.53 45.87 -85.41
CA LEU A 106 52.56 45.64 -84.34
C LEU A 106 52.68 44.19 -83.87
N THR A 107 52.96 43.97 -82.59
CA THR A 107 53.21 42.64 -82.03
C THR A 107 52.08 41.64 -82.34
N ASN A 108 52.48 40.41 -82.66
CA ASN A 108 51.58 39.39 -83.18
C ASN A 108 50.71 38.73 -82.11
N SER A 109 49.41 38.80 -82.37
CA SER A 109 48.38 37.78 -82.14
C SER A 109 47.97 37.49 -80.70
N GLY A 110 46.95 38.23 -80.23
CA GLY A 110 46.06 37.77 -79.17
C GLY A 110 45.57 38.89 -78.27
N ASP A 111 46.40 39.91 -78.09
CA ASP A 111 46.10 41.00 -77.18
C ASP A 111 45.31 42.12 -77.86
N PRO A 112 44.34 42.72 -77.16
CA PRO A 112 43.49 43.76 -77.72
C PRO A 112 44.29 45.04 -77.98
N TYR A 113 44.06 45.65 -79.14
CA TYR A 113 44.69 46.92 -79.52
C TYR A 113 43.93 48.11 -78.94
N GLU A 114 44.60 49.23 -78.66
CA GLU A 114 43.89 50.49 -78.43
C GLU A 114 43.62 51.13 -79.80
N LEU A 115 42.37 51.00 -80.27
CA LEU A 115 41.92 51.57 -81.54
C LEU A 115 41.32 52.96 -81.33
N ASN A 116 41.94 53.97 -81.95
CA ASN A 116 41.30 55.28 -82.07
C ASN A 116 40.52 55.33 -83.39
N LEU A 117 39.27 54.85 -83.38
CA LEU A 117 38.42 54.73 -84.58
C LEU A 117 38.29 56.07 -85.33
N GLY A 118 38.10 57.18 -84.61
CA GLY A 118 37.96 58.51 -85.21
C GLY A 118 39.25 59.12 -85.76
N LYS A 119 40.42 58.59 -85.38
CA LYS A 119 41.72 59.07 -85.87
C LYS A 119 42.46 58.05 -86.73
N PHE A 120 41.94 56.85 -86.92
CA PHE A 120 42.62 55.77 -87.64
C PHE A 120 44.06 55.59 -87.12
N ILE A 121 44.19 55.41 -85.81
CA ILE A 121 45.46 55.11 -85.14
C ILE A 121 45.28 53.80 -84.37
N VAL A 122 46.25 52.90 -84.52
CA VAL A 122 46.37 51.69 -83.71
C VAL A 122 47.55 51.86 -82.78
N THR A 123 47.34 51.61 -81.49
CA THR A 123 48.44 51.47 -80.52
C THR A 123 48.45 50.03 -80.02
N ASP A 124 49.60 49.36 -80.12
CA ASP A 124 49.79 48.05 -79.49
C ASP A 124 50.09 48.18 -77.99
N ILE A 125 50.15 47.03 -77.31
CA ILE A 125 50.44 46.94 -75.88
C ILE A 125 51.83 47.47 -75.50
N ASP A 126 52.78 47.45 -76.46
CA ASP A 126 54.14 47.93 -76.28
C ASP A 126 54.25 49.44 -76.52
N GLY A 127 53.12 50.09 -76.89
CA GLY A 127 53.03 51.52 -77.16
C GLY A 127 53.48 51.90 -78.57
N ASN A 128 53.73 50.94 -79.47
CA ASN A 128 53.98 51.20 -80.88
C ASN A 128 52.71 51.71 -81.54
N LYS A 129 52.84 52.79 -82.30
CA LYS A 129 51.71 53.49 -82.93
C LYS A 129 51.83 53.43 -84.44
N VAL A 130 50.76 52.97 -85.09
CA VAL A 130 50.61 53.05 -86.54
C VAL A 130 49.50 54.04 -86.86
N ASP A 131 49.87 55.14 -87.51
CA ASP A 131 48.93 56.13 -88.03
C ASP A 131 48.66 55.84 -89.51
N PHE A 132 47.44 55.42 -89.81
CA PHE A 132 47.06 55.09 -91.18
C PHE A 132 46.79 56.33 -92.02
N ARG A 133 46.46 57.47 -91.42
CA ARG A 133 45.99 58.65 -92.15
C ARG A 133 47.02 59.14 -93.15
N GLU A 134 48.27 59.25 -92.72
CA GLU A 134 49.35 59.71 -93.57
C GLU A 134 49.64 58.71 -94.70
N HIS A 135 49.72 57.42 -94.39
CA HIS A 135 49.97 56.39 -95.39
C HIS A 135 48.84 56.29 -96.42
N ILE A 136 47.57 56.29 -96.00
CA ILE A 136 46.42 56.24 -96.89
C ILE A 136 46.37 57.46 -97.79
N LYS A 137 46.62 58.66 -97.25
CA LYS A 137 46.71 59.89 -98.05
C LYS A 137 47.85 59.82 -99.07
N GLN A 138 49.02 59.32 -98.67
CA GLN A 138 50.15 59.17 -99.59
C GLN A 138 49.88 58.12 -100.68
N ILE A 139 49.21 57.01 -100.34
CA ILE A 139 48.73 55.99 -101.28
C ILE A 139 47.78 56.63 -102.28
N GLU A 140 46.83 57.43 -101.80
CA GLU A 140 45.89 58.17 -102.63
C GLU A 140 46.61 59.12 -103.59
N ASP A 141 47.43 60.03 -103.08
CA ASP A 141 48.16 61.03 -103.87
C ASP A 141 49.09 60.37 -104.92
N SER A 142 49.73 59.25 -104.56
CA SER A 142 50.60 58.50 -105.47
C SER A 142 49.80 57.72 -106.51
N SER A 143 48.63 57.20 -106.13
CA SER A 143 47.69 56.53 -107.06
C SER A 143 47.12 57.51 -108.07
N ASP A 144 46.79 58.74 -107.66
CA ASP A 144 46.31 59.80 -108.54
C ASP A 144 47.34 60.17 -109.61
N LYS A 145 48.59 60.38 -109.20
CA LYS A 145 49.70 60.64 -110.13
C LYS A 145 49.93 59.47 -111.08
N ALA A 146 49.88 58.24 -110.58
CA ALA A 146 50.02 57.05 -111.40
C ALA A 146 48.87 56.94 -112.43
N LEU A 147 47.63 57.21 -112.02
CA LEU A 147 46.46 57.25 -112.92
C LEU A 147 46.59 58.36 -113.97
N GLU A 148 47.03 59.56 -113.59
CA GLU A 148 47.23 60.68 -114.51
C GLU A 148 48.22 60.30 -115.63
N TYR A 149 49.41 59.80 -115.26
CA TYR A 149 50.39 59.37 -116.26
C TYR A 149 49.95 58.13 -117.02
N TYR A 150 49.23 57.20 -116.37
CA TYR A 150 48.62 56.06 -117.03
C TYR A 150 47.69 56.51 -118.14
N PHE A 151 46.78 57.45 -117.90
CA PHE A 151 45.84 57.92 -118.93
C PHE A 151 46.55 58.68 -120.05
N LEU A 152 47.58 59.47 -119.74
CA LEU A 152 48.41 60.13 -120.76
C LEU A 152 49.10 59.09 -121.67
N ILE A 153 49.70 58.05 -121.09
CA ILE A 153 50.35 56.98 -121.83
C ILE A 153 49.34 56.15 -122.60
N ASN A 154 48.24 55.76 -121.96
CA ASN A 154 47.17 54.97 -122.54
C ASN A 154 46.56 55.68 -123.76
N SER A 155 46.38 57.00 -123.70
CA SER A 155 45.86 57.78 -124.83
C SER A 155 46.74 57.66 -126.09
N ILE A 156 48.05 57.47 -125.93
CA ILE A 156 49.03 57.32 -127.03
C ILE A 156 49.12 55.86 -127.49
N ILE A 157 48.96 54.89 -126.58
CA ILE A 157 49.06 53.45 -126.87
C ILE A 157 47.81 52.91 -127.56
N SER A 158 46.66 53.61 -127.49
CA SER A 158 45.33 53.26 -128.04
C SER A 158 45.33 52.48 -129.37
N GLY A 159 45.71 51.21 -129.33
CA GLY A 159 45.69 50.23 -130.40
C GLY A 159 44.99 48.98 -129.90
N GLU A 160 44.55 48.13 -130.82
CA GLU A 160 43.65 46.97 -130.61
C GLU A 160 44.02 45.98 -129.49
N ASN A 161 45.18 46.08 -128.85
CA ASN A 161 45.72 45.08 -127.92
C ASN A 161 45.84 45.55 -126.44
N PHE A 162 45.24 46.66 -126.03
CA PHE A 162 45.31 47.14 -124.64
C PHE A 162 44.02 46.89 -123.83
N ASP A 163 43.95 45.75 -123.13
CA ASP A 163 42.76 45.19 -122.46
C ASP A 163 42.53 45.62 -120.99
N GLY A 164 43.15 46.71 -120.53
CA GLY A 164 43.13 47.11 -119.10
C GLY A 164 41.72 47.29 -118.49
N PHE A 165 40.73 47.71 -119.28
CA PHE A 165 39.34 47.84 -118.83
C PHE A 165 38.63 46.48 -118.65
N SER A 166 38.87 45.52 -119.56
CA SER A 166 38.30 44.18 -119.49
C SER A 166 38.80 43.42 -118.25
N ALA A 167 40.09 43.55 -117.95
CA ALA A 167 40.68 42.98 -116.74
C ALA A 167 40.07 43.57 -115.44
N ALA A 168 39.83 44.88 -115.40
CA ALA A 168 39.19 45.53 -114.26
C ALA A 168 37.72 45.11 -114.10
N ALA A 169 36.97 44.98 -115.20
CA ALA A 169 35.58 44.52 -115.18
C ALA A 169 35.44 43.07 -114.66
N LEU A 170 36.32 42.16 -115.10
CA LEU A 170 36.36 40.77 -114.61
C LEU A 170 36.68 40.67 -113.11
N ARG A 171 37.55 41.56 -112.60
CA ARG A 171 37.85 41.63 -111.16
C ARG A 171 36.62 42.07 -110.36
N LEU A 172 35.91 43.10 -110.83
CA LEU A 172 34.68 43.60 -110.19
C LEU A 172 33.58 42.52 -110.15
N GLU A 173 33.38 41.79 -111.24
CA GLU A 173 32.39 40.71 -111.31
C GLU A 173 32.67 39.60 -110.28
N ASN A 174 33.94 39.21 -110.14
CA ASN A 174 34.35 38.22 -109.15
C ASN A 174 34.10 38.70 -107.71
N THR A 175 34.36 39.97 -107.41
CA THR A 175 34.06 40.57 -106.10
C THR A 175 32.56 40.58 -105.82
N LEU A 176 31.74 40.98 -106.80
CA LEU A 176 30.27 40.95 -106.67
C LEU A 176 29.73 39.54 -106.44
N ARG A 177 30.30 38.53 -107.10
CA ARG A 177 29.91 37.13 -106.89
C ARG A 177 30.24 36.66 -105.47
N LYS A 178 31.45 36.97 -104.96
CA LYS A 178 31.84 36.66 -103.58
C LYS A 178 30.91 37.32 -102.57
N ALA A 179 30.56 38.60 -102.78
CA ALA A 179 29.64 39.32 -101.92
C ALA A 179 28.24 38.68 -101.87
N ARG A 180 27.71 38.23 -103.03
CA ARG A 180 26.41 37.53 -103.08
C ARG A 180 26.42 36.20 -102.32
N THR A 181 27.47 35.39 -102.49
CA THR A 181 27.58 34.12 -101.75
C THR A 181 27.71 34.36 -100.25
N GLY A 182 28.51 35.36 -99.83
CA GLY A 182 28.61 35.76 -98.44
C GLY A 182 27.27 36.19 -97.84
N ASN A 183 26.46 36.96 -98.57
CA ASN A 183 25.11 37.34 -98.11
C ASN A 183 24.19 36.14 -97.91
N GLN A 184 24.23 35.15 -98.80
CA GLN A 184 23.43 33.92 -98.65
C GLN A 184 23.85 33.11 -97.41
N GLU A 185 25.16 33.02 -97.15
CA GLU A 185 25.68 32.38 -95.94
C GLU A 185 25.22 33.14 -94.68
N ILE A 186 25.28 34.47 -94.69
CA ILE A 186 24.79 35.33 -93.60
C ILE A 186 23.30 35.08 -93.34
N GLU A 187 22.45 35.05 -94.37
CA GLU A 187 21.02 34.76 -94.20
C GLU A 187 20.76 33.38 -93.61
N SER A 188 21.55 32.38 -94.01
CA SER A 188 21.44 31.02 -93.45
C SER A 188 21.87 30.97 -91.97
N MET A 189 22.92 31.72 -91.61
CA MET A 189 23.38 31.85 -90.22
C MET A 189 22.37 32.59 -89.36
N ILE A 190 21.76 33.66 -89.88
CA ILE A 190 20.68 34.38 -89.20
C ILE A 190 19.50 33.46 -88.96
N SER A 191 19.05 32.72 -89.98
CA SER A 191 17.92 31.80 -89.85
C SER A 191 18.17 30.69 -88.82
N SER A 192 19.37 30.10 -88.85
CA SER A 192 19.77 29.10 -87.84
C SER A 192 19.89 29.71 -86.44
N GLY A 193 20.40 30.94 -86.33
CA GLY A 193 20.51 31.69 -85.08
C GLY A 193 19.14 31.96 -84.47
N THR A 194 18.19 32.45 -85.26
CA THR A 194 16.80 32.70 -84.82
C THR A 194 16.14 31.43 -84.31
N SER A 195 16.26 30.30 -85.05
CA SER A 195 15.70 29.02 -84.58
C SER A 195 16.28 28.58 -83.24
N LYS A 196 17.59 28.73 -83.03
CA LYS A 196 18.23 28.40 -81.74
C LYS A 196 17.75 29.32 -80.62
N VAL A 197 17.51 30.59 -80.92
CA VAL A 197 16.95 31.54 -79.95
C VAL A 197 15.52 31.14 -79.58
N ASP A 198 14.69 30.76 -80.54
CA ASP A 198 13.31 30.31 -80.28
C ASP A 198 13.27 29.01 -79.44
N ASP A 199 14.19 28.08 -79.71
CA ASP A 199 14.36 26.85 -78.91
C ASP A 199 14.74 27.19 -77.46
N LEU A 200 15.72 28.09 -77.27
CA LEU A 200 16.14 28.55 -75.94
C LEU A 200 15.02 29.26 -75.18
N VAL A 201 14.24 30.10 -75.87
CA VAL A 201 13.08 30.78 -75.28
C VAL A 201 12.04 29.75 -74.81
N SER A 202 11.80 28.71 -75.60
CA SER A 202 10.87 27.64 -75.24
C SER A 202 11.36 26.82 -74.04
N GLU A 203 12.66 26.50 -73.98
CA GLU A 203 13.28 25.83 -72.83
C GLU A 203 13.20 26.68 -71.57
N ILE A 204 13.49 27.98 -71.67
CA ILE A 204 13.37 28.94 -70.55
C ILE A 204 11.94 28.98 -70.01
N GLN A 205 10.93 29.02 -70.89
CA GLN A 205 9.53 29.00 -70.47
C GLN A 205 9.17 27.70 -69.72
N SER A 206 9.63 26.54 -70.22
CA SER A 206 9.42 25.26 -69.55
C SER A 206 10.06 25.22 -68.16
N HIS A 207 11.30 25.71 -68.03
CA HIS A 207 11.97 25.81 -66.73
C HIS A 207 11.26 26.80 -65.78
N PHE A 208 10.72 27.90 -66.31
CA PHE A 208 9.97 28.87 -65.51
C PHE A 208 8.69 28.25 -64.94
N ASP A 209 7.94 27.48 -65.75
CA ASP A 209 6.75 26.75 -65.29
C ASP A 209 7.08 25.70 -64.23
N GLU A 210 8.21 25.01 -64.37
CA GLU A 210 8.69 24.07 -63.36
C GLU A 210 9.06 24.76 -62.03
N ILE A 211 9.74 25.91 -62.10
CA ILE A 211 10.06 26.73 -60.92
C ILE A 211 8.79 27.17 -60.19
N ILE A 212 7.74 27.58 -60.92
CA ILE A 212 6.45 27.94 -60.32
C ILE A 212 5.84 26.74 -59.59
N ARG A 213 5.86 25.54 -60.20
CA ARG A 213 5.34 24.32 -59.57
C ARG A 213 6.09 23.99 -58.29
N ILE A 214 7.43 23.97 -58.34
CA ILE A 214 8.28 23.72 -57.17
C ILE A 214 8.01 24.75 -56.07
N SER A 215 7.91 26.03 -56.42
CA SER A 215 7.61 27.12 -55.48
C SER A 215 6.29 26.89 -54.72
N ASN A 216 5.24 26.44 -55.43
CA ASN A 216 3.96 26.10 -54.81
C ASN A 216 4.07 24.90 -53.87
N THR A 217 4.78 23.84 -54.25
CA THR A 217 5.02 22.68 -53.38
C THR A 217 5.82 23.04 -52.13
N VAL A 218 6.82 23.92 -52.26
CA VAL A 218 7.60 24.43 -51.11
C VAL A 218 6.69 25.21 -50.17
N LYS A 219 5.78 26.04 -50.70
CA LYS A 219 4.82 26.80 -49.89
C LYS A 219 3.87 25.90 -49.10
N GLU A 220 3.32 24.87 -49.75
CA GLU A 220 2.45 23.87 -49.09
C GLU A 220 3.21 23.10 -48.01
N SER A 221 4.42 22.64 -48.31
CA SER A 221 5.28 21.94 -47.35
C SER A 221 5.62 22.83 -46.15
N SER A 222 5.88 24.12 -46.37
CA SER A 222 6.14 25.08 -45.29
C SER A 222 4.93 25.27 -44.38
N SER A 223 3.71 25.31 -44.92
CA SER A 223 2.49 25.40 -44.11
C SER A 223 2.28 24.13 -43.27
N GLU A 224 2.59 22.96 -43.82
CA GLU A 224 2.48 21.69 -43.10
C GLU A 224 3.53 21.59 -41.96
N VAL A 225 4.75 22.07 -42.18
CA VAL A 225 5.78 22.14 -41.13
C VAL A 225 5.33 23.01 -39.96
N GLU A 226 4.72 24.17 -40.22
CA GLU A 226 4.21 25.04 -39.13
C GLU A 226 3.06 24.35 -38.37
N ARG A 227 2.16 23.66 -39.08
CA ARG A 227 1.08 22.88 -38.46
C ARG A 227 1.62 21.77 -37.55
N VAL A 228 2.64 21.03 -38.00
CA VAL A 228 3.28 19.95 -37.23
C VAL A 228 4.02 20.50 -36.02
N LYS A 229 4.68 21.66 -36.15
CA LYS A 229 5.34 22.36 -35.04
C LYS A 229 4.33 22.76 -33.95
N ASP A 230 3.18 23.29 -34.34
CA ASP A 230 2.10 23.65 -33.40
C ASP A 230 1.53 22.43 -32.68
N ASP A 231 1.26 21.33 -33.41
CA ASP A 231 0.79 20.07 -32.82
C ASP A 231 1.82 19.47 -31.85
N THR A 232 3.11 19.55 -32.19
CA THR A 232 4.20 19.11 -31.33
C THR A 232 4.30 19.97 -30.08
N GLY A 233 4.10 21.29 -30.20
CA GLY A 233 4.03 22.22 -29.07
C GLY A 233 2.93 21.81 -28.08
N LYS A 234 1.71 21.58 -28.56
CA LYS A 234 0.57 21.13 -27.73
C LYS A 234 0.83 19.79 -27.06
N LYS A 235 1.38 18.81 -27.80
CA LYS A 235 1.73 17.50 -27.23
C LYS A 235 2.78 17.61 -26.12
N ARG A 236 3.75 18.51 -26.27
CA ARG A 236 4.76 18.76 -25.24
C ARG A 236 4.16 19.35 -23.97
N GLU A 237 3.18 20.25 -24.09
CA GLU A 237 2.42 20.78 -22.95
C GLU A 237 1.66 19.65 -22.22
N THR A 238 0.96 18.78 -22.96
CA THR A 238 0.27 17.62 -22.37
C THR A 238 1.23 16.65 -21.67
N VAL A 239 2.41 16.40 -22.24
CA VAL A 239 3.44 15.57 -21.61
C VAL A 239 3.94 16.19 -20.30
N ASN A 240 4.14 17.51 -20.27
CA ASN A 240 4.54 18.20 -19.05
C ASN A 240 3.46 18.13 -17.96
N GLU A 241 2.19 18.28 -18.34
CA GLU A 241 1.05 18.11 -17.43
C GLU A 241 0.99 16.68 -16.86
N HIS A 242 1.15 15.67 -17.71
CA HIS A 242 1.21 14.27 -17.27
C HIS A 242 2.40 14.00 -16.37
N ALA A 243 3.58 14.58 -16.65
CA ALA A 243 4.75 14.44 -15.78
C ALA A 243 4.50 15.06 -14.40
N ALA A 244 3.84 16.23 -14.33
CA ALA A 244 3.45 16.86 -13.07
C ALA A 244 2.45 15.96 -12.29
N ASN A 245 1.42 15.44 -12.96
CA ASN A 245 0.45 14.52 -12.35
C ASN A 245 1.09 13.22 -11.84
N VAL A 246 2.08 12.68 -12.55
CA VAL A 246 2.84 11.50 -12.10
C VAL A 246 3.63 11.80 -10.83
N ASN A 247 4.29 12.96 -10.76
CA ASN A 247 5.03 13.37 -9.57
C ASN A 247 4.11 13.57 -8.36
N GLU A 248 2.95 14.20 -8.55
CA GLU A 248 1.95 14.36 -7.49
C GLU A 248 1.43 13.01 -6.99
N ARG A 249 1.07 12.11 -7.91
CA ARG A 249 0.63 10.74 -7.55
C ARG A 249 1.71 9.96 -6.83
N ARG A 250 2.97 10.11 -7.24
CA ARG A 250 4.11 9.48 -6.57
C ARG A 250 4.23 9.96 -5.12
N ALA A 251 4.16 11.28 -4.89
CA ALA A 251 4.19 11.84 -3.54
C ALA A 251 3.01 11.31 -2.69
N SER A 252 1.81 11.23 -3.26
CA SER A 252 0.65 10.65 -2.58
C SER A 252 0.83 9.17 -2.23
N VAL A 253 1.44 8.36 -3.09
CA VAL A 253 1.76 6.96 -2.80
C VAL A 253 2.80 6.84 -1.68
N GLU A 254 3.82 7.70 -1.68
CA GLU A 254 4.84 7.74 -0.62
C GLU A 254 4.22 8.10 0.74
N GLU A 255 3.30 9.07 0.78
CA GLU A 255 2.51 9.44 1.97
C GLU A 255 1.66 8.25 2.48
N ILE A 256 0.88 7.61 1.59
CA ILE A 256 0.04 6.46 1.94
C ILE A 256 0.89 5.30 2.47
N ALA A 257 2.05 5.05 1.86
CA ALA A 257 2.98 4.02 2.32
C ALA A 257 3.51 4.31 3.73
N SER A 258 3.82 5.58 4.04
CA SER A 258 4.21 6.00 5.39
C SER A 258 3.09 5.78 6.40
N GLN A 259 1.86 6.21 6.07
CA GLN A 259 0.70 6.02 6.94
C GLN A 259 0.38 4.54 7.18
N ALA A 260 0.53 3.69 6.16
CA ALA A 260 0.35 2.25 6.29
C ALA A 260 1.41 1.61 7.21
N ALA A 261 2.67 2.06 7.11
CA ALA A 261 3.73 1.61 8.01
C ALA A 261 3.45 2.00 9.48
N GLU A 262 2.99 3.23 9.73
CA GLU A 262 2.57 3.66 11.07
C GLU A 262 1.39 2.85 11.61
N LEU A 263 0.38 2.59 10.77
CA LEU A 263 -0.77 1.78 11.15
C LEU A 263 -0.35 0.36 11.50
N LYS A 264 0.58 -0.23 10.73
CA LYS A 264 1.14 -1.56 11.04
C LYS A 264 1.78 -1.57 12.42
N ILE A 265 2.60 -0.58 12.76
CA ILE A 265 3.23 -0.47 14.09
C ILE A 265 2.16 -0.43 15.20
N LYS A 266 1.07 0.33 15.01
CA LYS A 266 -0.04 0.40 15.97
C LYS A 266 -0.78 -0.94 16.13
N VAL A 267 -1.04 -1.64 15.03
CA VAL A 267 -1.68 -2.97 15.05
C VAL A 267 -0.81 -3.99 15.77
N ASP A 268 0.49 -4.04 15.44
CA ASP A 268 1.44 -4.95 16.09
C ASP A 268 1.52 -4.65 17.61
N ALA A 269 1.45 -3.37 18.01
CA ALA A 269 1.38 -2.99 19.42
C ALA A 269 0.09 -3.48 20.12
N TYR A 270 -1.08 -3.27 19.50
CA TYR A 270 -2.35 -3.75 20.05
C TYR A 270 -2.44 -5.27 20.13
N GLU A 271 -1.87 -6.00 19.16
CA GLU A 271 -1.80 -7.46 19.20
C GLU A 271 -1.01 -7.93 20.42
N ASN A 272 0.12 -7.27 20.71
CA ASN A 272 0.92 -7.57 21.90
C ASN A 272 0.18 -7.22 23.21
N GLU A 273 -0.46 -6.05 23.28
CA GLU A 273 -1.30 -5.68 24.43
C GLU A 273 -2.43 -6.68 24.67
N PHE A 274 -3.09 -7.12 23.61
CA PHE A 274 -4.17 -8.11 23.68
C PHE A 274 -3.66 -9.47 24.19
N LYS A 275 -2.48 -9.90 23.74
CA LYS A 275 -1.86 -11.14 24.24
C LYS A 275 -1.59 -11.05 25.74
N ILE A 276 -1.00 -9.95 26.22
CA ILE A 276 -0.75 -9.70 27.64
C ILE A 276 -2.08 -9.70 28.42
N PHE A 277 -3.09 -9.00 27.91
CA PHE A 277 -4.42 -8.96 28.54
C PHE A 277 -5.06 -10.34 28.65
N ASN A 278 -4.94 -11.18 27.62
CA ASN A 278 -5.45 -12.54 27.63
C ASN A 278 -4.72 -13.44 28.64
N GLU A 279 -3.40 -13.29 28.78
CA GLU A 279 -2.60 -13.95 29.82
C GLU A 279 -3.06 -13.51 31.22
N MET A 280 -3.25 -12.20 31.44
CA MET A 280 -3.79 -11.66 32.69
C MET A 280 -5.19 -12.20 33.03
N LEU A 281 -6.08 -12.33 32.03
CA LEU A 281 -7.41 -12.92 32.22
C LEU A 281 -7.32 -14.40 32.61
N SER A 282 -6.43 -15.16 31.97
CA SER A 282 -6.19 -16.56 32.29
C SER A 282 -5.71 -16.73 33.73
N ASP A 283 -4.73 -15.92 34.15
CA ASP A 283 -4.19 -15.96 35.51
C ASP A 283 -5.21 -15.50 36.55
N ARG A 284 -6.02 -14.47 36.24
CA ARG A 284 -7.12 -14.05 37.11
C ARG A 284 -8.16 -15.16 37.29
N ASN A 285 -8.51 -15.87 36.22
CA ASN A 285 -9.45 -16.98 36.30
C ASN A 285 -8.89 -18.15 37.12
N LYS A 286 -7.61 -18.51 36.96
CA LYS A 286 -6.96 -19.52 37.83
C LYS A 286 -6.97 -19.11 39.29
N THR A 287 -6.66 -17.85 39.57
CA THR A 287 -6.69 -17.29 40.93
C THR A 287 -8.10 -17.33 41.51
N TYR A 288 -9.11 -17.03 40.69
CA TYR A 288 -10.52 -17.10 41.09
C TYR A 288 -10.97 -18.52 41.42
N GLU A 289 -10.65 -19.51 40.57
CA GLU A 289 -10.95 -20.92 40.83
C GLU A 289 -10.25 -21.42 42.10
N THR A 290 -8.98 -21.07 42.28
CA THR A 290 -8.22 -21.41 43.50
C THR A 290 -8.85 -20.77 44.74
N GLY A 291 -9.20 -19.48 44.66
CA GLY A 291 -9.84 -18.76 45.75
C GLY A 291 -11.23 -19.29 46.09
N LYS A 292 -11.98 -19.75 45.08
CA LYS A 292 -13.28 -20.42 45.26
C LYS A 292 -13.11 -21.76 45.97
N GLU A 293 -12.15 -22.58 45.54
CA GLU A 293 -11.82 -23.85 46.22
C GLU A 293 -11.43 -23.62 47.69
N GLN A 294 -10.60 -22.59 47.96
CA GLN A 294 -10.24 -22.19 49.31
C GLN A 294 -11.46 -21.76 50.14
N LEU A 295 -12.38 -20.99 49.54
CA LEU A 295 -13.61 -20.56 50.20
C LEU A 295 -14.53 -21.75 50.52
N ASP A 296 -14.70 -22.67 49.57
CA ASP A 296 -15.52 -23.88 49.75
C ASP A 296 -14.94 -24.76 50.87
N ASN A 297 -13.60 -24.91 50.91
CA ASN A 297 -12.91 -25.62 51.99
C ASN A 297 -13.12 -24.93 53.35
N LEU A 298 -13.02 -23.59 53.40
CA LEU A 298 -13.26 -22.82 54.63
C LEU A 298 -14.72 -22.94 55.11
N ILE A 299 -15.68 -22.92 54.18
CA ILE A 299 -17.10 -23.12 54.49
C ILE A 299 -17.31 -24.53 55.08
N ALA A 300 -16.69 -25.55 54.50
CA ALA A 300 -16.77 -26.92 55.00
C ALA A 300 -16.15 -27.04 56.41
N GLU A 301 -14.99 -26.42 56.65
CA GLU A 301 -14.32 -26.40 57.96
C GLU A 301 -15.16 -25.65 59.02
N LEU A 302 -15.71 -24.49 58.67
CA LEU A 302 -16.63 -23.75 59.54
C LEU A 302 -17.90 -24.54 59.83
N GLY A 303 -18.44 -25.28 58.86
CA GLY A 303 -19.54 -26.21 59.04
C GLY A 303 -19.20 -27.28 60.08
N SER A 304 -18.06 -27.96 59.92
CA SER A 304 -17.57 -28.96 60.86
C SER A 304 -17.34 -28.40 62.27
N ASN A 305 -16.75 -27.20 62.39
CA ASN A 305 -16.52 -26.55 63.69
C ASN A 305 -17.82 -26.12 64.36
N ARG A 306 -18.82 -25.70 63.59
CA ARG A 306 -20.16 -25.39 64.08
C ARG A 306 -20.84 -26.65 64.63
N ASP A 307 -20.77 -27.76 63.90
CA ASP A 307 -21.34 -29.03 64.32
C ASP A 307 -20.70 -29.52 65.62
N PHE A 308 -19.35 -29.48 65.70
CA PHE A 308 -18.60 -29.79 66.92
C PHE A 308 -18.97 -28.88 68.11
N SER A 309 -19.10 -27.57 67.88
CA SER A 309 -19.52 -26.62 68.93
C SER A 309 -20.95 -26.88 69.39
N SER A 310 -21.85 -27.22 68.47
CA SER A 310 -23.25 -27.56 68.80
C SER A 310 -23.33 -28.83 69.65
N GLU A 311 -22.54 -29.85 69.32
CA GLU A 311 -22.40 -31.08 70.10
C GLU A 311 -21.86 -30.80 71.51
N THR A 312 -20.76 -30.05 71.61
CA THR A 312 -20.16 -29.67 72.90
C THR A 312 -21.11 -28.85 73.78
N VAL A 313 -21.89 -27.92 73.19
CA VAL A 313 -22.91 -27.15 73.92
C VAL A 313 -24.04 -28.04 74.42
N ASN A 314 -24.43 -29.06 73.65
CA ASN A 314 -25.45 -30.01 74.06
C ASN A 314 -24.95 -30.87 75.23
N ASP A 315 -23.72 -31.35 75.16
CA ASP A 315 -23.07 -32.12 76.22
C ASP A 315 -22.90 -31.29 77.50
N ALA A 316 -22.52 -30.01 77.38
CA ALA A 316 -22.43 -29.10 78.52
C ALA A 316 -23.80 -28.83 79.16
N LYS A 317 -24.88 -28.70 78.37
CA LYS A 317 -26.26 -28.57 78.89
C LYS A 317 -26.71 -29.82 79.64
N LEU A 318 -26.37 -31.00 79.13
CA LEU A 318 -26.63 -32.25 79.83
C LEU A 318 -25.85 -32.30 81.15
N ALA A 319 -24.56 -31.97 81.16
CA ALA A 319 -23.75 -31.97 82.38
C ALA A 319 -24.25 -30.95 83.44
N LEU A 320 -24.62 -29.73 83.04
CA LEU A 320 -25.16 -28.70 83.95
C LEU A 320 -26.57 -29.03 84.47
N GLY A 321 -27.37 -29.75 83.67
CA GLY A 321 -28.69 -30.22 84.07
C GLY A 321 -28.67 -31.17 85.26
N TRP A 322 -27.58 -31.92 85.49
CA TRP A 322 -27.44 -32.86 86.61
C TRP A 322 -26.96 -32.20 87.91
N ALA A 323 -26.33 -31.02 87.85
CA ALA A 323 -25.72 -30.36 89.01
C ALA A 323 -26.61 -29.28 89.67
N THR A 324 -27.79 -28.99 89.11
CA THR A 324 -28.67 -27.89 89.56
C THR A 324 -29.93 -28.39 90.27
N ALA A 325 -30.57 -27.54 91.09
CA ALA A 325 -31.77 -27.89 91.88
C ALA A 325 -32.92 -28.49 91.04
N SER A 326 -32.99 -28.13 89.75
CA SER A 326 -33.93 -28.72 88.78
C SER A 326 -33.59 -30.18 88.43
N GLY A 327 -32.31 -30.51 88.30
CA GLY A 327 -31.83 -31.89 88.13
C GLY A 327 -32.07 -32.76 89.36
N LEU A 328 -31.85 -32.21 90.56
CA LEU A 328 -32.13 -32.90 91.82
C LEU A 328 -33.63 -33.23 91.97
N ALA A 329 -34.51 -32.27 91.67
CA ALA A 329 -35.96 -32.46 91.71
C ALA A 329 -36.44 -33.53 90.70
N LYS A 330 -35.85 -33.56 89.50
CA LYS A 330 -36.15 -34.60 88.50
C LYS A 330 -35.70 -35.99 88.96
N SER A 331 -34.51 -36.11 89.57
CA SER A 331 -34.04 -37.39 90.13
C SER A 331 -34.95 -37.92 91.25
N PHE A 332 -35.45 -37.07 92.16
CA PHE A 332 -36.42 -37.48 93.17
C PHE A 332 -37.80 -37.81 92.58
N GLU A 333 -38.19 -37.15 91.50
CA GLU A 333 -39.41 -37.50 90.76
C GLU A 333 -39.33 -38.89 90.16
N ASP A 334 -38.20 -39.21 89.52
CA ASP A 334 -38.00 -40.50 88.86
C ASP A 334 -37.95 -41.64 89.89
N VAL A 335 -37.25 -41.45 91.01
CA VAL A 335 -37.26 -42.41 92.13
C VAL A 335 -38.66 -42.56 92.74
N SER A 336 -39.40 -41.46 92.93
CA SER A 336 -40.80 -41.52 93.39
C SER A 336 -41.72 -42.25 92.40
N LYS A 337 -41.52 -42.08 91.08
CA LYS A 337 -42.27 -42.80 90.04
C LYS A 337 -41.94 -44.29 90.05
N GLU A 338 -40.67 -44.64 90.20
CA GLU A 338 -40.22 -46.03 90.29
C GLU A 338 -40.79 -46.74 91.53
N LEU A 339 -40.88 -46.05 92.67
CA LEU A 339 -41.52 -46.53 93.90
C LEU A 339 -43.05 -46.73 93.80
N LYS A 340 -43.73 -46.10 92.83
CA LYS A 340 -45.18 -46.24 92.63
C LYS A 340 -45.56 -47.68 92.29
N TRP A 341 -44.73 -48.38 91.51
CA TRP A 341 -45.04 -49.72 91.03
C TRP A 341 -44.95 -50.78 92.15
N PRO A 342 -43.86 -50.82 92.96
CA PRO A 342 -43.80 -51.67 94.15
C PRO A 342 -44.89 -51.37 95.19
N LEU A 343 -45.31 -50.10 95.32
CA LEU A 343 -46.37 -49.70 96.24
C LEU A 343 -47.72 -50.34 95.87
N VAL A 344 -48.08 -50.30 94.58
CA VAL A 344 -49.30 -50.93 94.06
C VAL A 344 -49.21 -52.46 94.23
N GLY A 345 -48.04 -53.05 93.98
CA GLY A 345 -47.79 -54.47 94.24
C GLY A 345 -48.04 -54.85 95.70
N ALA A 346 -47.54 -54.05 96.65
CA ALA A 346 -47.77 -54.29 98.09
C ALA A 346 -49.24 -54.14 98.50
N GLN A 347 -49.99 -53.19 97.92
CA GLN A 347 -51.45 -53.07 98.14
C GLN A 347 -52.20 -54.30 97.64
N ILE A 348 -51.87 -54.76 96.44
CA ILE A 348 -52.50 -55.94 95.85
C ILE A 348 -52.24 -57.18 96.73
N ILE A 349 -50.99 -57.39 97.16
CA ILE A 349 -50.63 -58.49 98.07
C ILE A 349 -51.40 -58.39 99.38
N PHE A 350 -51.60 -57.18 99.93
CA PHE A 350 -52.39 -56.98 101.15
C PHE A 350 -53.86 -57.39 100.95
N TYR A 351 -54.51 -56.95 99.86
CA TYR A 351 -55.89 -57.34 99.55
C TYR A 351 -56.04 -58.84 99.28
N ILE A 352 -55.09 -59.44 98.56
CA ILE A 352 -55.04 -60.90 98.36
C ILE A 352 -54.92 -61.61 99.71
N SER A 353 -54.08 -61.11 100.62
CA SER A 353 -53.90 -61.70 101.95
C SER A 353 -55.18 -61.65 102.78
N ILE A 354 -55.94 -60.54 102.70
CA ILE A 354 -57.26 -60.42 103.33
C ILE A 354 -58.26 -61.40 102.71
N ALA A 355 -58.33 -61.45 101.38
CA ALA A 355 -59.22 -62.38 100.69
C ALA A 355 -58.90 -63.84 101.04
N LEU A 356 -57.62 -64.18 101.15
CA LEU A 356 -57.16 -65.51 101.52
C LEU A 356 -57.44 -65.81 103.00
N PHE A 357 -57.35 -64.83 103.89
CA PHE A 357 -57.81 -64.96 105.28
C PHE A 357 -59.33 -65.20 105.35
N PHE A 358 -60.14 -64.47 104.59
CA PHE A 358 -61.58 -64.70 104.52
C PHE A 358 -61.91 -66.07 103.94
N ALA A 359 -61.27 -66.48 102.84
CA ALA A 359 -61.44 -67.80 102.26
C ALA A 359 -61.05 -68.90 103.27
N SER A 360 -59.93 -68.72 103.97
CA SER A 360 -59.47 -69.65 105.01
C SER A 360 -60.45 -69.70 106.20
N ALA A 361 -61.01 -68.56 106.60
CA ALA A 361 -61.99 -68.48 107.68
C ALA A 361 -63.33 -69.12 107.28
N VAL A 362 -63.78 -68.89 106.05
CA VAL A 362 -64.99 -69.52 105.48
C VAL A 362 -64.80 -71.04 105.44
N VAL A 363 -63.69 -71.53 104.92
CA VAL A 363 -63.37 -72.98 104.92
C VAL A 363 -63.30 -73.54 106.34
N ALA A 364 -62.73 -72.79 107.30
CA ALA A 364 -62.61 -73.23 108.68
C ALA A 364 -63.95 -73.25 109.47
N PHE A 365 -64.94 -72.44 109.06
CA PHE A 365 -66.18 -72.24 109.82
C PHE A 365 -67.46 -72.78 109.18
N ILE A 366 -67.47 -73.18 107.90
CA ILE A 366 -68.68 -73.80 107.33
C ILE A 366 -68.87 -75.21 107.93
N PRO A 367 -69.97 -75.46 108.69
CA PRO A 367 -70.26 -76.79 109.21
C PRO A 367 -70.59 -77.75 108.05
N GLY A 368 -69.87 -78.87 107.94
CA GLY A 368 -70.13 -79.91 106.93
C GLY A 368 -69.37 -79.77 105.59
N SER A 369 -68.34 -78.92 105.50
CA SER A 369 -67.62 -78.67 104.24
C SER A 369 -66.37 -79.53 104.00
N PHE A 370 -66.45 -80.31 102.91
CA PHE A 370 -65.49 -80.75 101.88
C PHE A 370 -63.99 -81.05 102.15
N LEU A 371 -63.36 -80.50 103.19
CA LEU A 371 -62.07 -81.04 103.66
C LEU A 371 -62.39 -82.02 104.79
N ASN A 372 -62.87 -83.20 104.41
CA ASN A 372 -62.77 -84.39 105.24
C ASN A 372 -61.27 -84.69 105.42
N LEU A 373 -60.62 -83.94 106.31
CA LEU A 373 -59.32 -84.29 106.83
C LEU A 373 -59.48 -85.72 107.37
N PRO A 374 -58.64 -86.67 106.92
CA PRO A 374 -58.84 -88.06 107.26
C PRO A 374 -58.94 -88.20 108.78
N ASP A 375 -60.02 -88.84 109.26
CA ASP A 375 -60.16 -89.35 110.62
C ASP A 375 -59.05 -90.39 110.83
N PHE A 376 -57.85 -89.90 111.10
CA PHE A 376 -56.71 -90.71 111.44
C PHE A 376 -56.92 -91.15 112.88
N ILE A 377 -57.61 -92.28 113.02
CA ILE A 377 -57.76 -93.06 114.25
C ILE A 377 -58.91 -92.57 115.15
N SER A 378 -60.12 -92.75 114.63
CA SER A 378 -61.10 -93.55 115.36
C SER A 378 -60.64 -95.01 115.31
N ASN A 379 -60.28 -95.56 116.47
CA ASN A 379 -60.53 -96.98 116.76
C ASN A 379 -60.59 -97.16 118.28
N ASN A 380 -61.84 -97.21 118.73
CA ASN A 380 -62.35 -98.10 119.77
C ASN A 380 -61.78 -97.92 121.18
N GLY A 381 -62.50 -97.10 121.97
CA GLY A 381 -62.55 -97.30 123.41
C GLY A 381 -62.90 -96.05 124.19
N THR A 382 -64.11 -96.01 124.74
CA THR A 382 -64.57 -95.14 125.84
C THR A 382 -64.81 -93.66 125.50
N GLU A 383 -66.03 -93.41 125.04
CA GLU A 383 -66.53 -92.24 124.29
C GLU A 383 -66.80 -90.93 125.07
N GLN A 384 -66.29 -90.74 126.29
CA GLN A 384 -66.61 -89.52 127.06
C GLN A 384 -65.42 -88.59 127.33
N ALA A 385 -64.18 -89.05 127.11
CA ALA A 385 -62.96 -88.23 127.28
C ALA A 385 -62.46 -87.60 125.96
N ASN A 386 -62.96 -88.03 124.81
CA ASN A 386 -62.45 -87.62 123.49
C ASN A 386 -63.02 -86.28 122.99
N HIS A 387 -64.07 -85.75 123.63
CA HIS A 387 -64.72 -84.53 123.15
C HIS A 387 -63.88 -83.27 123.43
N THR A 388 -63.08 -83.25 124.50
CA THR A 388 -62.21 -82.12 124.84
C THR A 388 -60.94 -82.09 123.98
N LEU A 389 -60.32 -83.25 123.73
CA LEU A 389 -59.14 -83.35 122.87
C LEU A 389 -59.46 -83.10 121.39
N SER A 390 -60.61 -83.59 120.89
CA SER A 390 -61.06 -83.29 119.53
C SER A 390 -61.39 -81.80 119.34
N LEU A 391 -61.95 -81.12 120.35
CA LEU A 391 -62.16 -79.67 120.32
C LEU A 391 -60.83 -78.90 120.28
N ILE A 392 -59.83 -79.26 121.11
CA ILE A 392 -58.52 -78.60 121.09
C ILE A 392 -57.82 -78.82 119.74
N TYR A 393 -57.80 -80.05 119.22
CA TYR A 393 -57.17 -80.38 117.95
C TYR A 393 -57.81 -79.63 116.76
N SER A 394 -59.14 -79.58 116.72
CA SER A 394 -59.87 -78.83 115.69
C SER A 394 -59.57 -77.33 115.76
N ILE A 395 -59.43 -76.75 116.96
CA ILE A 395 -59.03 -75.35 117.13
C ILE A 395 -57.58 -75.14 116.70
N THR A 396 -56.65 -76.04 117.02
CA THR A 396 -55.23 -75.92 116.63
C THR A 396 -55.02 -76.03 115.13
N ILE A 397 -55.71 -76.95 114.43
CA ILE A 397 -55.65 -77.03 112.96
C ILE A 397 -56.24 -75.77 112.34
N ARG A 398 -57.41 -75.30 112.82
CA ARG A 398 -58.02 -74.06 112.30
C ARG A 398 -57.12 -72.85 112.53
N ALA A 399 -56.45 -72.77 113.68
CA ALA A 399 -55.44 -71.75 113.95
C ALA A 399 -54.22 -71.89 113.01
N GLY A 400 -53.76 -73.10 112.76
CA GLY A 400 -52.66 -73.39 111.82
C GLY A 400 -52.97 -72.99 110.39
N ILE A 401 -54.23 -73.11 109.94
CA ILE A 401 -54.67 -72.67 108.61
C ILE A 401 -54.76 -71.14 108.53
N LEU A 402 -55.16 -70.46 109.61
CA LEU A 402 -55.30 -69.00 109.61
C LEU A 402 -53.97 -68.25 109.82
N LEU A 403 -52.99 -68.86 110.47
CA LEU A 403 -51.74 -68.22 110.86
C LEU A 403 -50.90 -67.69 109.68
N PRO A 404 -50.72 -68.45 108.57
CA PRO A 404 -50.01 -67.94 107.39
C PRO A 404 -50.67 -66.69 106.81
N SER A 405 -52.00 -66.68 106.75
CA SER A 405 -52.77 -65.54 106.22
C SER A 405 -52.63 -64.31 107.11
N ILE A 406 -52.69 -64.47 108.44
CA ILE A 406 -52.47 -63.37 109.39
C ILE A 406 -51.05 -62.81 109.27
N PHE A 407 -50.04 -63.68 109.14
CA PHE A 407 -48.66 -63.25 108.93
C PHE A 407 -48.48 -62.49 107.62
N LEU A 408 -49.08 -62.97 106.52
CA LEU A 408 -49.03 -62.32 105.22
C LEU A 408 -49.69 -60.93 105.25
N ILE A 409 -50.84 -60.79 105.92
CA ILE A 409 -51.49 -59.49 106.15
C ILE A 409 -50.56 -58.55 106.92
N ALA A 410 -49.93 -59.03 108.00
CA ALA A 410 -49.03 -58.22 108.81
C ALA A 410 -47.77 -57.79 108.03
N PHE A 411 -47.18 -58.70 107.26
CA PHE A 411 -46.03 -58.45 106.41
C PHE A 411 -46.34 -57.47 105.28
N ALA A 412 -47.45 -57.69 104.55
CA ALA A 412 -47.87 -56.82 103.46
C ALA A 412 -48.19 -55.40 103.94
N ASN A 413 -48.87 -55.27 105.10
CA ASN A 413 -49.15 -53.98 105.72
C ASN A 413 -47.86 -53.27 106.19
N SER A 414 -46.90 -54.02 106.72
CA SER A 414 -45.59 -53.47 107.08
C SER A 414 -44.86 -52.93 105.84
N ARG A 415 -44.78 -53.72 104.78
CA ARG A 415 -44.07 -53.35 103.55
C ARG A 415 -44.75 -52.19 102.83
N TYR A 416 -46.08 -52.18 102.78
CA TYR A 416 -46.85 -51.08 102.20
C TYR A 416 -46.58 -49.75 102.93
N ARG A 417 -46.57 -49.74 104.27
CA ARG A 417 -46.28 -48.54 105.06
C ARG A 417 -44.88 -47.99 104.83
N VAL A 418 -43.89 -48.88 104.75
CA VAL A 418 -42.49 -48.50 104.45
C VAL A 418 -42.39 -47.84 103.08
N LEU A 419 -42.97 -48.47 102.06
CA LEU A 419 -42.92 -47.96 100.69
C LEU A 419 -43.71 -46.66 100.53
N LEU A 420 -44.86 -46.54 101.21
CA LEU A 420 -45.66 -45.31 101.20
C LEU A 420 -44.87 -44.16 101.79
N ARG A 421 -44.21 -44.38 102.93
CA ARG A 421 -43.43 -43.36 103.61
C ARG A 421 -42.18 -42.97 102.84
N MET A 422 -41.48 -43.93 102.23
CA MET A 422 -40.39 -43.64 101.30
C MET A 422 -40.87 -42.75 100.16
N LYS A 423 -42.00 -43.11 99.53
CA LYS A 423 -42.59 -42.29 98.47
C LYS A 423 -42.96 -40.89 98.96
N GLU A 424 -43.61 -40.75 100.10
CA GLU A 424 -43.94 -39.45 100.70
C GLU A 424 -42.68 -38.62 100.96
N GLN A 425 -41.61 -39.22 101.48
CA GLN A 425 -40.34 -38.54 101.72
C GLN A 425 -39.63 -38.15 100.41
N TYR A 426 -39.65 -38.98 99.37
CA TYR A 426 -39.09 -38.61 98.06
C TYR A 426 -39.92 -37.54 97.33
N VAL A 427 -41.25 -37.59 97.44
CA VAL A 427 -42.13 -36.52 96.93
C VAL A 427 -41.87 -35.22 97.69
N PHE A 428 -41.74 -35.28 99.01
CA PHE A 428 -41.39 -34.12 99.82
C PHE A 428 -40.03 -33.54 99.42
N LYS A 429 -39.00 -34.39 99.28
CA LYS A 429 -37.67 -33.99 98.81
C LYS A 429 -37.70 -33.39 97.41
N LYS A 430 -38.50 -33.94 96.49
CA LYS A 430 -38.77 -33.34 95.18
C LYS A 430 -39.33 -31.93 95.33
N THR A 431 -40.38 -31.76 96.14
CA THR A 431 -41.01 -30.46 96.34
C THR A 431 -40.04 -29.45 96.95
N VAL A 432 -39.27 -29.84 97.96
CA VAL A 432 -38.23 -29.01 98.57
C VAL A 432 -37.14 -28.66 97.54
N ALA A 433 -36.62 -29.63 96.79
CA ALA A 433 -35.62 -29.40 95.74
C ALA A 433 -36.13 -28.47 94.62
N SER A 434 -37.40 -28.59 94.23
CA SER A 434 -38.02 -27.70 93.25
C SER A 434 -38.30 -26.29 93.78
N ALA A 435 -38.40 -26.12 95.10
CA ALA A 435 -38.64 -24.83 95.74
C ALA A 435 -37.35 -24.05 96.07
N ILE A 436 -36.19 -24.73 96.10
CA ILE A 436 -34.87 -24.11 96.35
C ILE A 436 -34.55 -22.91 95.44
N PRO A 437 -34.81 -22.95 94.11
CA PRO A 437 -34.59 -21.77 93.27
C PRO A 437 -35.38 -20.55 93.74
N GLY A 438 -36.65 -20.73 94.14
CA GLY A 438 -37.48 -19.64 94.66
C GLY A 438 -36.96 -19.04 95.97
N PHE A 439 -36.42 -19.86 96.88
CA PHE A 439 -35.78 -19.36 98.11
C PHE A 439 -34.45 -18.65 97.84
N LYS A 440 -33.67 -19.13 96.86
CA LYS A 440 -32.40 -18.50 96.48
C LYS A 440 -32.64 -17.10 95.87
N ASP A 441 -33.71 -16.95 95.09
CA ASP A 441 -34.07 -15.65 94.50
C ASP A 441 -34.50 -14.63 95.58
N HIS A 442 -35.09 -15.07 96.70
CA HIS A 442 -35.46 -14.16 97.82
C HIS A 442 -34.26 -13.82 98.73
N VAL A 443 -33.28 -14.73 98.84
CA VAL A 443 -32.03 -14.53 99.62
C VAL A 443 -30.99 -13.67 98.88
N ALA A 444 -31.08 -13.58 97.55
CA ALA A 444 -30.15 -12.81 96.73
C ALA A 444 -30.44 -11.29 96.75
N ASP A 445 -31.64 -10.87 97.16
CA ASP A 445 -31.96 -9.49 97.47
C ASP A 445 -31.46 -9.15 98.90
N GLU A 446 -30.61 -8.12 99.02
CA GLU A 446 -29.78 -7.79 100.20
C GLU A 446 -30.54 -7.50 101.53
N GLU A 447 -31.87 -7.58 101.58
CA GLU A 447 -32.68 -7.36 102.79
C GLU A 447 -33.22 -8.64 103.46
N ALA A 448 -32.80 -9.82 102.98
CA ALA A 448 -33.16 -11.09 103.58
C ALA A 448 -32.52 -11.28 104.97
N GLY A 449 -33.33 -11.10 106.03
CA GLY A 449 -32.93 -11.33 107.42
C GLY A 449 -32.38 -12.74 107.67
N ASP A 450 -31.67 -12.92 108.79
CA ASP A 450 -30.96 -14.16 109.20
C ASP A 450 -31.82 -15.45 109.11
N HIS A 451 -33.14 -15.27 109.11
CA HIS A 451 -34.14 -16.32 108.97
C HIS A 451 -34.18 -16.98 107.57
N GLU A 452 -33.96 -16.28 106.46
CA GLU A 452 -34.08 -16.90 105.12
C GLU A 452 -32.88 -17.77 104.76
N LYS A 453 -31.67 -17.36 105.19
CA LYS A 453 -30.47 -18.21 105.13
C LYS A 453 -30.61 -19.44 106.01
N ALA A 454 -31.22 -19.31 107.19
CA ALA A 454 -31.55 -20.44 108.06
C ALA A 454 -32.58 -21.38 107.40
N ILE A 455 -33.59 -20.85 106.69
CA ILE A 455 -34.59 -21.65 105.98
C ILE A 455 -33.97 -22.40 104.79
N ALA A 456 -33.11 -21.75 103.99
CA ALA A 456 -32.40 -22.41 102.90
C ALA A 456 -31.43 -23.48 103.41
N ALA A 457 -30.68 -23.21 104.47
CA ALA A 457 -29.81 -24.19 105.11
C ALA A 457 -30.60 -25.39 105.68
N ALA A 458 -31.74 -25.14 106.35
CA ALA A 458 -32.64 -26.19 106.83
C ALA A 458 -33.26 -27.02 105.69
N ALA A 459 -33.53 -26.40 104.53
CA ALA A 459 -33.99 -27.12 103.34
C ALA A 459 -32.90 -28.04 102.77
N PHE A 460 -31.64 -27.60 102.73
CA PHE A 460 -30.51 -28.43 102.31
C PHE A 460 -30.19 -29.56 103.30
N GLU A 461 -30.25 -29.31 104.61
CA GLU A 461 -30.07 -30.33 105.65
C GLU A 461 -31.10 -31.46 105.48
N ARG A 462 -32.37 -31.11 105.20
CA ARG A 462 -33.44 -32.08 104.96
C ARG A 462 -33.31 -32.86 103.65
N LEU A 463 -32.53 -32.37 102.69
CA LEU A 463 -32.27 -33.06 101.42
C LEU A 463 -31.16 -34.10 101.52
N ILE A 464 -30.18 -33.90 102.41
CA ILE A 464 -29.00 -34.77 102.57
C ILE A 464 -29.34 -36.09 103.29
N PHE A 465 -30.38 -36.12 104.12
CA PHE A 465 -30.74 -37.29 104.94
C PHE A 465 -31.25 -38.50 104.13
N ASN A 466 -30.80 -39.74 104.39
CA ASN A 466 -31.23 -40.93 103.62
C ASN A 466 -32.61 -41.49 104.12
N PRO A 467 -33.68 -41.43 103.31
CA PRO A 467 -35.02 -41.88 103.73
C PRO A 467 -35.12 -43.39 104.01
N GLN A 468 -34.19 -44.21 103.49
CA GLN A 468 -34.20 -45.65 103.76
C GLN A 468 -33.83 -46.00 105.21
N GLU A 469 -32.93 -45.24 105.83
CA GLU A 469 -32.44 -45.52 107.19
C GLU A 469 -33.51 -45.26 108.26
N GLU A 470 -34.34 -44.23 108.08
CA GLU A 470 -35.43 -43.89 109.00
C GLU A 470 -36.60 -44.86 108.89
N ALA A 471 -36.96 -45.26 107.66
CA ALA A 471 -38.01 -46.25 107.44
C ALA A 471 -37.68 -47.63 108.05
N THR A 472 -36.39 -47.99 108.13
CA THR A 472 -35.94 -49.20 108.83
C THR A 472 -35.86 -49.06 110.35
N ARG A 473 -35.57 -47.86 110.87
CA ARG A 473 -35.41 -47.63 112.31
C ARG A 473 -36.75 -47.71 113.07
N ASP A 474 -37.86 -47.32 112.42
CA ASP A 474 -39.21 -47.44 112.99
C ASP A 474 -39.78 -48.87 112.99
N LEU A 475 -39.27 -49.77 112.14
CA LEU A 475 -39.63 -51.20 112.19
C LEU A 475 -39.05 -51.92 113.42
N ALA A 476 -38.00 -51.37 114.03
CA ALA A 476 -37.39 -51.88 115.27
C ALA A 476 -38.06 -51.32 116.56
N GLY A 477 -39.07 -50.44 116.42
CA GLY A 477 -39.80 -49.83 117.53
C GLY A 477 -40.92 -50.72 118.09
N LYS A 478 -40.71 -51.28 119.29
CA LYS A 478 -41.66 -51.97 120.22
C LYS A 478 -43.05 -52.36 119.66
N PRO A 479 -43.35 -53.67 119.48
CA PRO A 479 -44.66 -54.10 119.02
C PRO A 479 -45.74 -53.81 120.08
N ARG A 480 -46.72 -52.96 119.74
CA ARG A 480 -48.01 -52.88 120.44
C ARG A 480 -48.78 -54.18 120.16
N GLY A 481 -48.54 -55.19 121.00
CA GLY A 481 -49.17 -56.50 120.93
C GLY A 481 -50.70 -56.41 121.01
N GLY A 482 -51.36 -56.89 119.96
CA GLY A 482 -52.81 -56.98 119.85
C GLY A 482 -53.43 -57.92 120.90
N LEU A 483 -54.76 -57.88 121.01
CA LEU A 483 -55.57 -58.61 122.00
C LEU A 483 -55.17 -60.09 122.16
N LEU A 484 -54.73 -60.74 121.08
CA LEU A 484 -54.26 -62.14 121.07
C LEU A 484 -52.93 -62.36 121.78
N SER A 485 -51.98 -61.41 121.73
CA SER A 485 -50.72 -61.52 122.48
C SER A 485 -50.93 -61.24 123.97
N ARG A 486 -51.87 -60.36 124.32
CA ARG A 486 -52.32 -60.11 125.71
C ARG A 486 -53.09 -61.30 126.29
N TRP A 487 -53.83 -62.03 125.46
CA TRP A 487 -54.54 -63.25 125.84
C TRP A 487 -53.59 -64.43 126.03
N LEU A 488 -52.64 -64.65 125.10
CA LEU A 488 -51.61 -65.69 125.22
C LEU A 488 -50.68 -65.47 126.42
N THR A 489 -50.29 -64.23 126.72
CA THR A 489 -49.50 -63.94 127.93
C THR A 489 -50.28 -64.17 129.23
N ARG A 490 -51.61 -63.96 129.25
CA ARG A 490 -52.45 -64.31 130.40
C ARG A 490 -52.56 -65.82 130.60
N ILE A 491 -52.79 -66.60 129.55
CA ILE A 491 -52.89 -68.07 129.65
C ILE A 491 -51.56 -68.70 130.08
N VAL A 492 -50.44 -68.19 129.55
CA VAL A 492 -49.10 -68.64 129.97
C VAL A 492 -48.81 -68.22 131.42
N GLN A 493 -49.26 -67.04 131.87
CA GLN A 493 -49.12 -66.62 133.28
C GLN A 493 -50.04 -67.39 134.24
N GLU A 494 -51.25 -67.79 133.83
CA GLU A 494 -52.15 -68.64 134.63
C GLU A 494 -51.68 -70.09 134.70
N ALA A 495 -51.10 -70.63 133.61
CA ALA A 495 -50.46 -71.95 133.62
C ALA A 495 -49.21 -71.98 134.53
N ILE A 496 -48.42 -70.90 134.55
CA ILE A 496 -47.24 -70.76 135.44
C ILE A 496 -47.64 -70.50 136.91
N LYS A 497 -48.83 -69.92 137.16
CA LYS A 497 -49.35 -69.71 138.52
C LYS A 497 -50.02 -70.96 139.11
N ASN A 498 -50.64 -71.79 138.27
CA ASN A 498 -51.22 -73.09 138.69
C ASN A 498 -50.19 -74.23 138.76
N SER A 499 -49.00 -74.09 138.15
CA SER A 499 -47.88 -75.03 138.32
C SER A 499 -46.96 -74.67 139.50
N ARG A 500 -47.38 -73.77 140.39
CA ARG A 500 -46.61 -73.28 141.55
C ARG A 500 -47.37 -73.38 142.88
N ILE A 501 -48.38 -74.25 142.93
CA ILE A 501 -49.06 -74.72 144.15
C ILE A 501 -49.05 -76.27 144.10
N VAL A 502 -47.85 -76.81 144.26
CA VAL A 502 -47.38 -78.15 144.70
C VAL A 502 -45.86 -77.97 144.51
N ASP A 503 -45.08 -77.45 145.45
CA ASP A 503 -45.12 -77.54 146.92
C ASP A 503 -45.40 -76.23 147.66
#